data_AF-A0A7I8BVW0-F1
#
_entry.id   AF-A0A7I8BVW0-F1
#
_cell.length_a   1.000
_cell.length_b   1.000
_cell.length_c   1.000
_cell.angle_alpha   90.00
_cell.angle_beta   90.00
_cell.angle_gamma   90.00
#
_symmetry.space_group_name_H-M   'P 1'
#
loop_
_entity.id
_entity.type
_entity.pdbx_description
1 polymer ?
#
loop_
_entity_poly.entity_id
_entity_poly.type
_entity_poly.pdbx_seq_one_letter_code
_entity_poly.pdbx_strand_id
1 'polypeptide(L)'
;MALHAKAKAEAGYRFYAVYDKIYREDVLAHAYAQCRSNTSAPGVDRQDFAEVETWETYRPDLIRRVLILKSNGKLRPLGTSTLRDRSGKLL
;
A
#
# COMPACT_ATOMS: atom_id res chain seq x y z
N MET A 1 3.70 25.70 4.50
CA MET A 1 2.75 24.97 3.62
C MET A 1 3.00 23.48 3.81
N ALA A 2 1.95 22.69 4.06
CA ALA A 2 2.06 21.23 4.09
C ALA A 2 2.32 20.68 2.67
N LEU A 3 2.98 19.52 2.55
CA LEU A 3 3.33 18.89 1.26
C LEU A 3 2.12 18.82 0.29
N HIS A 4 0.97 18.37 0.81
CA HIS A 4 -0.26 18.22 0.02
C HIS A 4 -0.79 19.56 -0.51
N ALA A 5 -0.63 20.66 0.23
CA ALA A 5 -1.12 21.97 -0.17
C ALA A 5 -0.30 22.53 -1.33
N LYS A 6 1.03 22.34 -1.29
CA LYS A 6 1.93 22.71 -2.40
C LYS A 6 1.67 21.85 -3.63
N ALA A 7 1.51 20.54 -3.46
CA ALA A 7 1.19 19.62 -4.56
C ALA A 7 -0.15 19.97 -5.25
N LYS A 8 -1.16 20.42 -4.49
CA LYS A 8 -2.46 20.84 -5.03
C LYS A 8 -2.41 22.18 -5.76
N ALA A 9 -1.56 23.10 -5.32
CA ALA A 9 -1.40 24.42 -5.92
C ALA A 9 -0.56 24.41 -7.21
N GLU A 10 0.45 23.54 -7.28
CA GLU A 10 1.41 23.51 -8.39
C GLU A 10 1.57 22.08 -8.93
N ALA A 11 0.67 21.65 -9.82
CA ALA A 11 0.66 20.27 -10.35
C ALA A 11 1.95 19.88 -11.11
N GLY A 12 2.69 20.84 -11.66
CA GLY A 12 3.96 20.61 -12.35
C GLY A 12 5.18 20.52 -11.43
N TYR A 13 5.04 20.85 -10.14
CA TYR A 13 6.16 20.86 -9.21
C TYR A 13 6.55 19.44 -8.80
N ARG A 14 7.81 19.07 -9.06
CA ARG A 14 8.35 17.76 -8.68
C ARG A 14 9.06 17.84 -7.32
N PHE A 15 8.61 17.02 -6.39
CA PHE A 15 9.25 16.86 -5.09
C PHE A 15 10.35 15.80 -5.17
N TYR A 16 11.56 16.22 -5.56
CA TYR A 16 12.69 15.30 -5.76
C TYR A 16 13.12 14.59 -4.47
N ALA A 17 13.02 15.26 -3.32
CA ALA A 17 13.35 14.71 -2.01
C ALA A 17 12.16 14.00 -1.33
N VAL A 18 11.23 13.42 -2.10
CA VAL A 18 10.19 12.53 -1.55
C VAL A 18 10.60 11.07 -1.71
N TYR A 19 11.31 10.73 -2.79
CA TYR A 19 11.79 9.37 -3.02
C TYR A 19 12.73 8.92 -1.89
N ASP A 20 13.73 9.73 -1.53
CA ASP A 20 14.64 9.41 -0.43
C ASP A 20 13.90 9.19 0.90
N LYS A 21 12.80 9.91 1.14
CA LYS A 21 11.99 9.78 2.36
C LYS A 21 11.11 8.53 2.36
N ILE A 22 10.60 8.12 1.20
CA ILE A 22 9.81 6.89 1.07
C ILE A 22 10.69 5.65 1.26
N TYR A 23 11.92 5.67 0.75
CA TYR A 23 12.86 4.56 0.83
C TYR A 23 13.61 4.44 2.17
N ARG A 24 13.30 5.28 3.17
CA ARG A 24 13.95 5.14 4.48
C ARG A 24 13.47 3.89 5.19
N GLU A 25 14.41 3.19 5.81
CA GLU A 25 14.14 1.93 6.53
C GLU A 25 13.09 2.08 7.63
N ASP A 26 13.11 3.19 8.39
CA ASP A 26 12.13 3.46 9.44
C ASP A 26 10.71 3.64 8.90
N VAL A 27 10.58 4.28 7.73
CA VAL A 27 9.30 4.49 7.05
C VAL A 27 8.75 3.19 6.49
N LEU A 28 9.61 2.37 5.85
CA LEU A 28 9.24 1.06 5.34
C LEU A 28 8.85 0.10 6.46
N ALA A 29 9.59 0.08 7.57
CA ALA A 29 9.28 -0.71 8.75
C ALA A 29 7.92 -0.30 9.36
N HIS A 30 7.63 1.00 9.42
CA HIS A 30 6.33 1.48 9.89
C HIS A 30 5.18 1.05 8.97
N ALA A 31 5.36 1.18 7.65
CA ALA A 31 4.37 0.74 6.67
C ALA A 31 4.10 -0.78 6.76
N TYR A 32 5.16 -1.58 6.94
CA TYR A 32 5.04 -3.02 7.15
C TYR A 32 4.26 -3.36 8.43
N ALA A 33 4.58 -2.70 9.54
CA ALA A 33 3.87 -2.89 10.81
C ALA A 33 2.39 -2.50 10.70
N GLN A 34 2.07 -1.38 10.05
CA GLN A 34 0.69 -0.97 9.80
C GLN A 34 -0.05 -2.00 8.94
N CYS A 35 0.59 -2.53 7.89
CA CYS A 35 0.01 -3.59 7.07
C CYS A 35 -0.31 -4.84 7.90
N ARG A 36 0.59 -5.24 8.80
CA ARG A 36 0.37 -6.38 9.71
C ARG A 36 -0.77 -6.17 10.70
N SER A 37 -0.96 -4.95 11.19
CA SER A 37 -2.08 -4.62 12.09
C SER A 37 -3.43 -4.56 11.39
N ASN A 38 -3.44 -4.34 10.07
CA ASN A 38 -4.68 -4.25 9.31
C ASN A 38 -5.21 -5.66 8.99
N THR A 39 -6.37 -6.02 9.55
CA THR A 39 -7.13 -7.27 9.25
C THR A 39 -7.77 -7.25 7.85
N SER A 40 -7.00 -6.82 6.87
CA SER A 40 -7.45 -6.62 5.50
C SER A 40 -7.31 -7.92 4.71
N ALA A 41 -8.30 -8.21 3.86
CA ALA A 41 -8.34 -9.46 3.11
C ALA A 41 -7.05 -9.68 2.29
N PRO A 42 -6.61 -10.95 2.13
CA PRO A 42 -5.49 -11.27 1.26
C PRO A 42 -5.73 -10.80 -0.18
N GLY A 43 -4.65 -10.48 -0.90
CA GLY A 43 -4.71 -10.08 -2.30
C GLY A 43 -5.16 -11.20 -3.24
N VAL A 44 -4.91 -11.02 -4.54
CA VAL A 44 -5.19 -12.06 -5.56
C VAL A 44 -4.32 -13.30 -5.36
N ASP A 45 -3.10 -13.07 -4.90
CA ASP A 45 -2.03 -14.03 -4.57
C ASP A 45 -2.32 -14.84 -3.31
N ARG A 46 -3.23 -14.36 -2.44
CA ARG A 46 -3.60 -14.95 -1.14
C ARG A 46 -2.42 -15.18 -0.19
N GLN A 47 -1.29 -14.54 -0.45
CA GLN A 47 -0.08 -14.70 0.35
C GLN A 47 -0.25 -14.12 1.75
N ASP A 48 0.49 -14.69 2.68
CA ASP A 48 0.65 -14.15 4.02
C ASP A 48 1.98 -13.38 4.17
N PHE A 49 2.24 -12.84 5.36
CA PHE A 49 3.44 -12.05 5.61
C PHE A 49 4.74 -12.86 5.55
N ALA A 50 4.71 -14.16 5.85
CA ALA A 50 5.90 -15.00 5.84
C ALA A 50 6.39 -15.24 4.41
N GLU A 51 5.44 -15.40 3.46
CA GLU A 51 5.78 -15.57 2.05
C GLU A 51 6.37 -14.29 1.46
N VAL A 52 5.87 -13.10 1.84
CA VAL A 52 6.36 -11.79 1.36
C VAL A 52 7.83 -11.54 1.75
N GLU A 53 8.32 -12.15 2.83
CA GLU A 53 9.69 -11.92 3.30
C GLU A 53 10.78 -12.49 2.39
N THR A 54 10.44 -13.48 1.54
CA THR A 54 11.37 -14.25 0.70
C THR A 54 11.63 -13.68 -0.69
N TRP A 55 10.99 -12.57 -1.08
CA TRP A 55 10.97 -12.09 -2.47
C TRP A 55 12.04 -11.05 -2.79
N GLU A 56 12.91 -11.35 -3.75
CA GLU A 56 14.03 -10.50 -4.21
C GLU A 56 13.70 -9.46 -5.29
N THR A 57 12.57 -9.57 -5.99
CA THR A 57 12.22 -8.62 -7.07
C THR A 57 10.76 -8.19 -6.99
N TYR A 58 10.53 -6.88 -7.01
CA TYR A 58 9.19 -6.29 -7.02
C TYR A 58 8.59 -6.32 -8.42
N ARG A 59 7.45 -6.99 -8.57
CA ARG A 59 6.54 -6.85 -9.71
C ARG A 59 5.12 -6.62 -9.17
N PRO A 60 4.44 -5.53 -9.56
CA PRO A 60 3.10 -5.25 -9.07
C PRO A 60 2.09 -6.23 -9.67
N ASP A 61 1.15 -6.69 -8.84
CA ASP A 61 0.12 -7.67 -9.22
C ASP A 61 -1.24 -7.02 -9.46
N LEU A 62 -2.17 -7.81 -10.01
CA LEU A 62 -3.55 -7.37 -10.23
C LEU A 62 -4.32 -7.18 -8.91
N ILE A 63 -5.19 -6.16 -8.88
CA ILE A 63 -6.02 -5.84 -7.72
C ILE A 63 -7.20 -6.81 -7.62
N ARG A 64 -7.35 -7.46 -6.45
CA ARG A 64 -8.51 -8.30 -6.14
C ARG A 64 -9.72 -7.44 -5.78
N ARG A 65 -10.88 -7.74 -6.36
CA ARG A 65 -12.16 -7.07 -6.02
C ARG A 65 -12.85 -7.82 -4.88
N VAL A 66 -13.19 -7.10 -3.82
CA VAL A 66 -13.90 -7.61 -2.63
C VAL A 66 -15.16 -6.79 -2.41
N LEU A 67 -16.26 -7.43 -2.05
CA LEU A 67 -17.50 -6.76 -1.66
C LEU A 67 -17.59 -6.76 -0.14
N ILE A 68 -17.73 -5.59 0.46
CA ILE A 68 -17.95 -5.43 1.91
C ILE A 68 -19.41 -5.06 2.13
N LEU A 69 -20.10 -5.84 2.97
CA LEU A 69 -21.46 -5.52 3.38
C LEU A 69 -21.41 -4.35 4.38
N LYS A 70 -22.13 -3.26 4.08
CA LYS A 70 -22.36 -2.20 5.07
C LYS A 70 -23.49 -2.58 6.01
N SER A 71 -23.53 -1.94 7.18
CA SER A 71 -24.63 -2.10 8.16
C SER A 71 -26.02 -1.78 7.59
N ASN A 72 -26.10 -1.00 6.51
CA ASN A 72 -27.33 -0.67 5.80
C ASN A 72 -27.71 -1.67 4.69
N GLY A 73 -27.06 -2.83 4.63
CA GLY A 73 -27.31 -3.88 3.63
C GLY A 73 -26.75 -3.62 2.23
N LYS A 74 -26.21 -2.41 1.96
CA LYS A 74 -25.59 -2.10 0.65
C LYS A 74 -24.17 -2.66 0.58
N LEU A 75 -23.77 -3.11 -0.61
CA LEU A 75 -22.42 -3.60 -0.89
C LEU A 75 -21.50 -2.43 -1.25
N ARG A 76 -20.30 -2.40 -0.67
CA ARG A 76 -19.21 -1.51 -1.07
C ARG A 76 -18.16 -2.32 -1.84
N PRO A 77 -17.93 -2.03 -3.13
CA PRO A 77 -16.80 -2.61 -3.83
C PRO A 77 -15.50 -2.01 -3.29
N LEU A 78 -14.54 -2.89 -2.99
CA LEU A 78 -13.19 -2.55 -2.59
C LEU A 78 -12.21 -3.24 -3.52
N GLY A 79 -11.15 -2.52 -3.90
CA GLY A 79 -9.98 -3.12 -4.51
C GLY A 79 -8.93 -3.38 -3.43
N THR A 80 -8.59 -4.64 -3.20
CA THR A 80 -7.53 -5.06 -2.28
C THR A 80 -6.32 -5.49 -3.10
N SER A 81 -5.23 -4.73 -3.04
CA SER A 81 -3.95 -5.11 -3.63
C SER A 81 -3.26 -6.22 -2.82
N THR A 82 -2.20 -6.81 -3.36
CA THR A 82 -1.41 -7.84 -2.69
C THR A 82 -0.74 -7.30 -1.44
N LEU A 83 -0.29 -8.20 -0.55
CA LEU A 83 0.48 -7.76 0.62
C LEU A 83 1.82 -7.14 0.21
N ARG A 84 2.40 -7.60 -0.90
CA ARG A 84 3.59 -7.03 -1.52
C ARG A 84 3.40 -5.55 -1.88
N ASP A 85 2.33 -5.24 -2.63
CA ASP A 85 2.05 -3.88 -3.06
C ASP A 85 1.76 -2.93 -1.88
N ARG A 86 1.20 -3.46 -0.79
CA ARG A 86 0.85 -2.68 0.40
C ARG A 86 2.03 -2.42 1.33
N SER A 87 2.90 -3.42 1.50
CA SER A 87 4.04 -3.33 2.40
C SER A 87 5.18 -2.47 1.84
N GLY A 88 5.23 -2.30 0.51
CA GLY A 88 6.24 -1.46 -0.13
C GLY A 88 7.67 -2.00 0.04
N LYS A 89 7.82 -3.29 0.37
CA LYS A 89 9.14 -3.95 0.46
C LYS A 89 9.70 -4.08 -0.95
N LEU A 90 10.46 -3.06 -1.34
CA LEU A 90 11.41 -3.11 -2.44
C LEU A 90 12.72 -3.59 -1.82
N LEU A 91 13.07 -4.85 -2.05
CA LEU A 91 14.47 -5.28 -1.88
C LEU A 91 15.34 -4.60 -2.94
#